data_AF-A0AAJ2ESU1-F1
#
_entry.id   AF-A0AAJ2ESU1-F1
#
_cell.length_a   1.000
_cell.length_b   1.000
_cell.length_c   1.000
_cell.angle_alpha   90.00
_cell.angle_beta   90.00
_cell.angle_gamma   90.00
#
_symmetry.space_group_name_H-M   'P 1'
#
loop_
_entity.id
_entity.type
_entity.pdbx_description
1 polymer ?
#
loop_
_entity_poly.entity_id
_entity_poly.type
_entity_poly.pdbx_seq_one_letter_code
_entity_poly.pdbx_strand_id
1 'polypeptide(L)'
;MNWGYGILEVDVAVDREENLLVIHDKNGFRQTQGQHLWRDVRFDELADGLKRYVWRKIENGQYTVEALETSFFVRSLDDYIAHTVAKYPGATLLLDCRDNDPIPTIRHLSNRPELFKKVIVQIYDFGFSSGYDFVRRIEASGAAPGWQNIHLVISPHPDGISKLPDIDENDPLNANATLTAVWQWANSFENLGLKIFGADVPQTGFHKHYDPFTRTVSHDHFPDERLNFQERLAVFYDWVLHQFAIEYKRRHPRRLLIAPASTYTVGVAGDLLRSAFHTGMLTALDPDDLRHRMFLDASLPQTVFECGADAAISDRPHDAVAYLSNGRRLKAPEGYRYPPNEVGDFGLPQFRREIGRKDQPHGCYPEPIAV
;
A
#
# COMPACT_ATOMS: atom_id res chain seq x y z
N MET A 1 -2.75 -19.78 -17.24
CA MET A 1 -3.61 -18.57 -17.22
C MET A 1 -2.72 -17.36 -17.10
N ASN A 2 -2.87 -16.38 -17.99
CA ASN A 2 -2.18 -15.09 -17.92
C ASN A 2 -3.16 -14.13 -17.24
N TRP A 3 -2.99 -13.87 -15.94
CA TRP A 3 -4.00 -13.24 -15.08
C TRP A 3 -4.22 -11.73 -15.30
N GLY A 4 -3.68 -11.16 -16.37
CA GLY A 4 -3.91 -9.75 -16.72
C GLY A 4 -3.37 -8.75 -15.69
N TYR A 5 -2.30 -9.08 -14.96
CA TYR A 5 -1.65 -8.14 -14.04
C TYR A 5 -1.10 -6.93 -14.81
N GLY A 6 -1.83 -5.82 -14.78
CA GLY A 6 -1.43 -4.57 -15.42
C GLY A 6 -0.36 -3.81 -14.63
N ILE A 7 -0.39 -3.93 -13.30
CA ILE A 7 0.54 -3.27 -12.37
C ILE A 7 1.00 -4.30 -11.33
N LEU A 8 2.31 -4.35 -11.08
CA LEU A 8 2.92 -5.12 -10.00
C LEU A 8 3.67 -4.13 -9.10
N GLU A 9 3.30 -4.09 -7.82
CA GLU A 9 4.03 -3.30 -6.83
C GLU A 9 5.30 -4.06 -6.38
N VAL A 10 6.36 -3.32 -6.11
CA VAL A 10 7.66 -3.82 -5.69
C VAL A 10 8.32 -2.82 -4.74
N ASP A 11 8.61 -3.25 -3.51
CA ASP A 11 9.43 -2.47 -2.59
C ASP A 11 10.87 -2.31 -3.08
N VAL A 12 11.37 -1.07 -2.99
CA VAL A 12 12.77 -0.74 -3.27
C VAL A 12 13.47 -0.30 -1.98
N ALA A 13 14.67 -0.85 -1.78
CA ALA A 13 15.64 -0.37 -0.80
C ALA A 13 16.95 0.00 -1.50
N VAL A 14 17.74 0.83 -0.83
CA VAL A 14 18.99 1.37 -1.37
C VAL A 14 20.15 0.96 -0.46
N ASP A 15 21.23 0.45 -1.05
CA ASP A 15 22.45 0.13 -0.32
C ASP A 15 23.37 1.35 -0.13
N ARG A 16 24.53 1.16 0.52
CA ARG A 16 25.50 2.24 0.76
C ARG A 16 26.06 2.88 -0.52
N GLU A 17 26.21 2.11 -1.59
CA GLU A 17 26.74 2.57 -2.87
C GLU A 17 25.61 3.01 -3.83
N GLU A 18 24.40 3.19 -3.28
CA GLU A 18 23.18 3.55 -3.98
C GLU A 18 22.72 2.52 -5.01
N ASN A 19 23.10 1.25 -4.84
CA ASN A 19 22.51 0.14 -5.59
C ASN A 19 21.07 -0.09 -5.14
N LEU A 20 20.19 -0.32 -6.12
CA LEU A 20 18.77 -0.54 -5.88
C LEU A 20 18.48 -2.03 -5.70
N LEU A 21 17.88 -2.37 -4.57
CA LEU A 21 17.57 -3.72 -4.14
C LEU A 21 16.05 -3.92 -4.09
N VAL A 22 15.58 -5.08 -4.53
CA VAL A 22 14.17 -5.47 -4.36
C VAL A 22 14.00 -6.13 -3.02
N ILE A 23 13.53 -5.37 -2.03
CA ILE A 23 13.30 -5.85 -0.67
C ILE A 23 12.42 -4.88 0.12
N HIS A 24 11.45 -5.43 0.86
CA HIS A 24 10.55 -4.65 1.70
C HIS A 24 11.28 -3.96 2.84
N ASP A 25 11.88 -4.65 3.80
CA ASP A 25 12.41 -4.01 5.00
C ASP A 25 13.69 -3.21 4.74
N LYS A 26 13.84 -2.05 5.41
CA LYS A 26 15.09 -1.26 5.39
C LYS A 26 16.24 -1.93 6.15
N ASN A 27 15.95 -2.97 6.92
CA ASN A 27 16.93 -3.85 7.52
C ASN A 27 16.78 -5.28 7.00
N GLY A 28 17.86 -6.05 7.04
CA GLY A 28 17.83 -7.45 6.62
C GLY A 28 17.11 -8.39 7.58
N PHE A 29 16.83 -7.98 8.83
CA PHE A 29 16.49 -8.93 9.89
C PHE A 29 15.32 -9.79 9.51
N ARG A 30 14.13 -9.26 9.23
CA ARG A 30 12.95 -10.10 8.96
C ARG A 30 13.10 -11.03 7.75
N GLN A 31 13.89 -10.64 6.75
CA GLN A 31 13.86 -11.25 5.42
C GLN A 31 15.13 -12.02 5.05
N THR A 32 16.28 -11.76 5.68
CA THR A 32 17.55 -12.44 5.42
C THR A 32 18.23 -12.85 6.73
N GLN A 33 19.40 -13.49 6.65
CA GLN A 33 20.23 -13.76 7.84
C GLN A 33 20.90 -12.50 8.42
N GLY A 34 20.93 -11.39 7.68
CA GLY A 34 21.57 -10.15 8.11
C GLY A 34 20.71 -9.35 9.09
N GLN A 35 21.35 -8.57 9.96
CA GLN A 35 20.68 -7.59 10.84
C GLN A 35 21.05 -6.14 10.48
N HIS A 36 21.77 -5.95 9.38
CA HIS A 36 22.23 -4.65 8.94
C HIS A 36 21.08 -3.82 8.35
N LEU A 37 21.23 -2.50 8.41
CA LEU A 37 20.47 -1.59 7.56
C LEU A 37 21.08 -1.64 6.16
N TRP A 38 20.23 -1.74 5.13
CA TRP A 38 20.71 -1.85 3.74
C TRP A 38 21.58 -0.65 3.35
N ARG A 39 21.18 0.56 3.75
CA ARG A 39 21.91 1.81 3.51
C ARG A 39 23.34 1.85 4.09
N ASP A 40 23.66 0.99 5.06
CA ASP A 40 24.95 0.98 5.74
C ASP A 40 25.92 -0.06 5.16
N VAL A 41 25.44 -0.94 4.27
CA VAL A 41 26.22 -2.05 3.70
C VAL A 41 26.44 -1.89 2.21
N ARG A 42 27.55 -2.45 1.73
CA ARG A 42 27.82 -2.63 0.30
C ARG A 42 27.27 -3.97 -0.10
N PHE A 43 26.17 -3.99 -0.85
CA PHE A 43 25.44 -5.22 -1.14
C PHE A 43 26.34 -6.25 -1.82
N ASP A 44 27.15 -5.84 -2.80
CA ASP A 44 28.03 -6.73 -3.55
C ASP A 44 29.07 -7.44 -2.67
N GLU A 45 29.54 -6.80 -1.60
CA GLU A 45 30.52 -7.35 -0.66
C GLU A 45 29.90 -8.31 0.37
N LEU A 46 28.58 -8.37 0.49
CA LEU A 46 27.93 -9.31 1.42
C LEU A 46 28.11 -10.76 0.96
N ALA A 47 28.37 -11.65 1.92
CA ALA A 47 28.35 -13.09 1.69
C ALA A 47 26.95 -13.55 1.23
N ASP A 48 26.88 -14.56 0.37
CA ASP A 48 25.62 -15.06 -0.22
C ASP A 48 24.56 -15.42 0.82
N GLY A 49 24.96 -15.96 1.98
CA GLY A 49 24.03 -16.27 3.07
C GLY A 49 23.29 -15.05 3.63
N LEU A 50 23.90 -13.85 3.57
CA LEU A 50 23.29 -12.59 4.01
C LEU A 50 22.37 -11.96 2.95
N LYS A 51 22.52 -12.38 1.68
CA LYS A 51 21.68 -11.99 0.55
C LYS A 51 20.49 -12.93 0.34
N ARG A 52 20.50 -14.09 0.99
CA ARG A 52 19.48 -15.13 0.84
C ARG A 52 18.24 -14.80 1.67
N TYR A 53 17.06 -14.99 1.10
CA TYR A 53 15.82 -14.88 1.85
C TYR A 53 15.65 -16.04 2.81
N VAL A 54 15.06 -15.76 3.97
CA VAL A 54 14.80 -16.75 5.01
C VAL A 54 13.35 -16.69 5.48
N TRP A 55 12.84 -17.83 5.96
CA TRP A 55 11.61 -17.88 6.75
C TRP A 55 11.99 -17.92 8.23
N ARG A 56 11.68 -16.85 8.95
CA ARG A 56 11.96 -16.77 10.37
C ARG A 56 10.88 -17.45 11.19
N LYS A 57 11.31 -18.14 12.24
CA LYS A 57 10.42 -18.59 13.29
C LYS A 57 9.94 -17.39 14.09
N ILE A 58 8.66 -17.42 14.45
CA ILE A 58 8.00 -16.39 15.24
C ILE A 58 7.60 -17.00 16.58
N GLU A 59 8.01 -16.39 17.68
CA GLU A 59 7.67 -16.80 19.04
C GLU A 59 7.13 -15.62 19.82
N ASN A 60 5.99 -15.80 20.49
CA ASN A 60 5.30 -14.72 21.23
C ASN A 60 5.12 -13.44 20.39
N GLY A 61 4.83 -13.63 19.10
CA GLY A 61 4.67 -12.54 18.15
C GLY A 61 5.97 -11.91 17.65
N GLN A 62 7.16 -12.35 18.07
CA GLN A 62 8.43 -11.75 17.64
C GLN A 62 9.20 -12.65 16.68
N TYR A 63 9.81 -12.06 15.64
CA TYR A 63 10.77 -12.78 14.80
C TYR A 63 12.00 -13.16 15.62
N THR A 64 12.33 -14.45 15.62
CA THR A 64 13.50 -14.98 16.30
C THR A 64 14.72 -15.03 15.37
N VAL A 65 15.90 -15.30 15.94
CA VAL A 65 17.11 -15.54 15.15
C VAL A 65 17.05 -16.86 14.37
N GLU A 66 16.22 -17.82 14.80
CA GLU A 66 16.01 -19.10 14.12
C GLU A 66 15.30 -18.87 12.78
N ALA A 67 15.91 -19.37 11.70
CA ALA A 67 15.37 -19.19 10.37
C ALA A 67 15.67 -20.39 9.46
N LEU A 68 14.74 -20.68 8.55
CA LEU A 68 14.89 -21.64 7.47
C LEU A 68 15.32 -20.89 6.20
N GLU A 69 16.42 -21.31 5.60
CA GLU A 69 16.88 -20.73 4.34
C GLU A 69 15.97 -21.10 3.17
N THR A 70 15.72 -20.14 2.30
CA THR A 70 15.03 -20.37 1.02
C THR A 70 16.03 -20.45 -0.13
N SER A 71 15.58 -20.87 -1.31
CA SER A 71 16.37 -20.82 -2.54
C SER A 71 16.38 -19.43 -3.21
N PHE A 72 15.71 -18.44 -2.61
CA PHE A 72 15.59 -17.10 -3.18
C PHE A 72 16.62 -16.14 -2.60
N PHE A 73 17.00 -15.14 -3.40
CA PHE A 73 17.98 -14.12 -3.03
C PHE A 73 17.41 -12.74 -3.30
N VAL A 74 17.79 -11.77 -2.46
CA VAL A 74 17.62 -10.35 -2.74
C VAL A 74 18.29 -10.06 -4.09
N ARG A 75 17.56 -9.37 -4.97
CA ARG A 75 18.02 -9.05 -6.33
C ARG A 75 18.25 -7.57 -6.49
N SER A 76 19.11 -7.23 -7.44
CA SER A 76 19.13 -5.88 -7.99
C SER A 76 17.77 -5.56 -8.62
N LEU A 77 17.37 -4.29 -8.61
CA LEU A 77 16.17 -3.83 -9.30
C LEU A 77 16.24 -4.16 -10.81
N ASP A 78 17.42 -4.10 -11.40
CA ASP A 78 17.63 -4.36 -12.83
C ASP A 78 17.33 -5.79 -13.23
N ASP A 79 17.88 -6.75 -12.48
CA ASP A 79 17.63 -8.15 -12.71
C ASP A 79 16.15 -8.50 -12.52
N TYR A 80 15.51 -7.84 -11.55
CA TYR A 80 14.07 -8.00 -11.31
C TYR A 80 13.25 -7.43 -12.47
N ILE A 81 13.54 -6.22 -12.94
CA ILE A 81 12.86 -5.59 -14.09
C ILE A 81 13.04 -6.46 -15.33
N ALA A 82 14.28 -6.86 -15.66
CA ALA A 82 14.57 -7.67 -16.83
C ALA A 82 13.81 -9.00 -16.81
N HIS A 83 13.83 -9.69 -15.66
CA HIS A 83 13.08 -10.94 -15.48
C HIS A 83 11.57 -10.73 -15.62
N THR A 84 11.03 -9.70 -14.99
CA THR A 84 9.59 -9.43 -14.95
C THR A 84 9.07 -9.00 -16.30
N VAL A 85 9.74 -8.10 -17.00
CA VAL A 85 9.36 -7.65 -18.35
C VAL A 85 9.45 -8.80 -19.35
N ALA A 86 10.44 -9.69 -19.23
CA ALA A 86 10.54 -10.87 -20.09
C ALA A 86 9.37 -11.84 -19.87
N LYS A 87 8.98 -12.07 -18.61
CA LYS A 87 7.90 -12.98 -18.24
C LYS A 87 6.51 -12.38 -18.49
N TYR A 88 6.36 -11.08 -18.28
CA TYR A 88 5.11 -10.33 -18.38
C TYR A 88 5.32 -9.02 -19.17
N PRO A 89 5.44 -9.08 -20.51
CA PRO A 89 5.74 -7.90 -21.33
C PRO A 89 4.74 -6.74 -21.21
N GLY A 90 3.50 -7.05 -20.79
CA GLY A 90 2.43 -6.06 -20.57
C GLY A 90 2.40 -5.45 -19.17
N ALA A 91 3.19 -5.95 -18.22
CA ALA A 91 3.19 -5.45 -16.85
C ALA A 91 3.87 -4.08 -16.76
N THR A 92 3.33 -3.26 -15.87
CA THR A 92 3.97 -2.04 -15.35
C THR A 92 4.40 -2.30 -13.92
N LEU A 93 5.58 -1.84 -13.54
CA LEU A 93 6.07 -1.95 -12.17
C LEU A 93 5.78 -0.65 -11.44
N LEU A 94 5.15 -0.73 -10.28
CA LEU A 94 5.05 0.36 -9.32
C LEU A 94 6.12 0.14 -8.26
N LEU A 95 7.10 1.03 -8.21
CA LEU A 95 8.22 0.95 -7.29
C LEU A 95 7.85 1.70 -6.01
N ASP A 96 7.61 0.95 -4.93
CA ASP A 96 7.37 1.51 -3.60
C ASP A 96 8.71 1.99 -3.02
N CYS A 97 8.97 3.28 -3.21
CA CYS A 97 10.19 3.95 -2.78
C CYS A 97 9.90 4.81 -1.55
N ARG A 98 10.22 4.29 -0.37
CA ARG A 98 10.04 5.00 0.91
C ARG A 98 11.21 5.92 1.26
N ASP A 99 10.96 6.89 2.13
CA ASP A 99 11.95 7.84 2.64
C ASP A 99 12.67 8.63 1.53
N ASN A 100 14.00 8.50 1.44
CA ASN A 100 14.82 9.18 0.44
C ASN A 100 15.07 8.33 -0.82
N ASP A 101 14.59 7.08 -0.86
CA ASP A 101 14.85 6.12 -1.93
C ASP A 101 14.31 6.53 -3.32
N PRO A 102 13.26 7.38 -3.44
CA PRO A 102 12.89 7.91 -4.76
C PRO A 102 14.03 8.63 -5.48
N ILE A 103 14.96 9.27 -4.75
CA ILE A 103 16.07 10.04 -5.34
C ILE A 103 17.07 9.14 -6.10
N PRO A 104 17.74 8.16 -5.45
CA PRO A 104 18.64 7.25 -6.16
C PRO A 104 17.89 6.40 -7.20
N THR A 105 16.61 6.06 -6.95
CA THR A 105 15.79 5.33 -7.91
C THR A 105 15.58 6.12 -9.21
N ILE A 106 15.18 7.39 -9.11
CA ILE A 106 14.98 8.24 -10.29
C ILE A 106 16.30 8.53 -10.99
N ARG A 107 17.38 8.76 -10.23
CA ARG A 107 18.72 8.93 -10.81
C ARG A 107 19.12 7.71 -11.63
N HIS A 108 18.95 6.51 -11.10
CA HIS A 108 19.23 5.27 -11.82
C HIS A 108 18.38 5.12 -13.08
N LEU A 109 17.06 5.29 -12.94
CA LEU A 109 16.11 5.16 -14.04
C LEU A 109 16.30 6.22 -15.12
N SER A 110 16.78 7.43 -14.78
CA SER A 110 17.01 8.51 -15.75
C SER A 110 17.99 8.14 -16.86
N ASN A 111 18.88 7.18 -16.62
CA ASN A 111 19.81 6.64 -17.62
C ASN A 111 19.19 5.53 -18.50
N ARG A 112 17.89 5.24 -18.31
CA ARG A 112 17.15 4.11 -18.90
C ARG A 112 15.80 4.56 -19.48
N PRO A 113 15.81 5.43 -20.50
CA PRO A 113 14.58 5.98 -21.07
C PRO A 113 13.63 4.92 -21.63
N GLU A 114 14.13 3.74 -21.99
CA GLU A 114 13.31 2.59 -22.41
C GLU A 114 12.36 2.09 -21.32
N LEU A 115 12.67 2.36 -20.04
CA LEU A 115 11.87 1.95 -18.89
C LEU A 115 10.80 2.97 -18.49
N PHE A 116 10.82 4.21 -18.98
CA PHE A 116 9.91 5.28 -18.52
C PHE A 116 8.41 4.95 -18.63
N LYS A 117 8.03 4.04 -19.53
CA LYS A 117 6.65 3.56 -19.70
C LYS A 117 6.36 2.22 -19.03
N LYS A 118 7.35 1.63 -18.38
CA LYS A 118 7.30 0.31 -17.74
C LYS A 118 7.44 0.38 -16.23
N VAL A 119 7.95 1.49 -15.71
CA VAL A 119 8.08 1.73 -14.28
C VAL A 119 7.37 3.01 -13.88
N ILE A 120 6.83 3.00 -12.68
CA ILE A 120 6.21 4.13 -11.99
C ILE A 120 6.92 4.20 -10.63
N VAL A 121 7.31 5.39 -10.19
CA VAL A 121 7.94 5.59 -8.88
C VAL A 121 6.90 6.17 -7.92
N GLN A 122 6.68 5.50 -6.79
CA GLN A 122 5.85 6.01 -5.71
C GLN A 122 6.65 6.99 -4.84
N ILE A 123 6.00 8.08 -4.43
CA ILE A 123 6.61 9.12 -3.61
C ILE A 123 5.71 9.41 -2.41
N TYR A 124 6.30 9.35 -1.21
CA TYR A 124 5.64 9.68 0.04
C TYR A 124 6.05 11.06 0.56
N ASP A 125 5.21 11.60 1.42
CA ASP A 125 5.42 12.83 2.18
C ASP A 125 6.41 12.68 3.36
N PHE A 126 7.01 11.50 3.56
CA PHE A 126 8.03 11.28 4.59
C PHE A 126 9.36 11.99 4.34
N GLY A 127 9.79 12.07 3.07
CA GLY A 127 11.14 12.50 2.71
C GLY A 127 11.23 13.92 2.14
N PHE A 128 10.10 14.49 1.72
CA PHE A 128 10.06 15.72 0.93
C PHE A 128 8.96 16.65 1.40
N SER A 129 9.33 17.90 1.70
CA SER A 129 8.37 18.93 2.12
C SER A 129 7.53 19.49 0.97
N SER A 130 7.98 19.32 -0.28
CA SER A 130 7.28 19.73 -1.50
C SER A 130 7.92 19.10 -2.73
N GLY A 131 7.24 19.20 -3.87
CA GLY A 131 7.77 18.89 -5.19
C GLY A 131 9.04 19.69 -5.52
N TYR A 132 9.15 20.95 -5.07
CA TYR A 132 10.36 21.75 -5.27
C TYR A 132 11.57 21.17 -4.53
N ASP A 133 11.39 20.75 -3.28
CA ASP A 133 12.46 20.07 -2.52
C ASP A 133 12.85 18.75 -3.20
N PHE A 134 11.87 17.98 -3.66
CA PHE A 134 12.09 16.75 -4.41
C PHE A 134 12.90 16.98 -5.70
N VAL A 135 12.48 17.90 -6.57
CA VAL A 135 13.20 18.24 -7.81
C VAL A 135 14.62 18.69 -7.54
N ARG A 136 14.81 19.60 -6.58
CA ARG A 136 16.14 20.08 -6.18
C ARG A 136 17.06 18.94 -5.76
N ARG A 137 16.56 17.96 -5.00
CA ARG A 137 17.35 16.80 -4.56
C ARG A 137 17.69 15.87 -5.73
N ILE A 138 16.77 15.66 -6.67
CA ILE A 138 17.04 14.84 -7.87
C ILE A 138 18.09 15.50 -8.75
N GLU A 139 17.98 16.81 -9.00
CA GLU A 139 18.95 17.55 -9.80
C GLU A 139 20.33 17.53 -9.14
N ALA A 140 20.40 17.71 -7.81
CA ALA A 140 21.64 17.61 -7.05
C ALA A 140 22.24 16.19 -7.06
N SER A 141 21.43 15.15 -7.24
CA SER A 141 21.91 13.76 -7.32
C SER A 141 22.63 13.43 -8.64
N GLY A 142 22.54 14.31 -9.65
CA GLY A 142 23.13 14.08 -10.97
C GLY A 142 22.26 13.21 -11.88
N ALA A 143 20.94 13.21 -11.72
CA ALA A 143 20.03 12.52 -12.63
C ALA A 143 20.20 13.01 -14.07
N ALA A 144 20.17 12.08 -15.03
CA ALA A 144 20.33 12.39 -16.45
C ALA A 144 19.16 13.24 -16.98
N PRO A 145 19.40 14.07 -18.02
CA PRO A 145 18.35 14.88 -18.63
C PRO A 145 17.14 14.06 -19.06
N GLY A 146 15.93 14.60 -18.83
CA GLY A 146 14.68 13.94 -19.20
C GLY A 146 14.11 13.02 -18.13
N TRP A 147 14.73 12.92 -16.95
CA TRP A 147 14.19 12.17 -15.80
C TRP A 147 12.76 12.58 -15.41
N GLN A 148 12.36 13.83 -15.69
CA GLN A 148 11.01 14.33 -15.44
C GLN A 148 9.92 13.56 -16.21
N ASN A 149 10.30 12.76 -17.22
CA ASN A 149 9.40 11.90 -17.99
C ASN A 149 9.09 10.57 -17.30
N ILE A 150 9.76 10.24 -16.19
CA ILE A 150 9.42 9.07 -15.36
C ILE A 150 8.06 9.32 -14.71
N HIS A 151 7.17 8.32 -14.81
CA HIS A 151 5.85 8.40 -14.19
C HIS A 151 5.96 8.30 -12.67
N LEU A 152 5.18 9.14 -11.99
CA LEU A 152 5.13 9.19 -10.54
C LEU A 152 3.73 8.88 -10.03
N VAL A 153 3.65 8.21 -8.89
CA VAL A 153 2.44 8.11 -8.07
C VAL A 153 2.71 8.84 -6.77
N ILE A 154 1.89 9.85 -6.49
CA ILE A 154 1.97 10.59 -5.23
C ILE A 154 1.20 9.85 -4.14
N SER A 155 1.77 9.72 -2.95
CA SER A 155 1.21 8.92 -1.87
C SER A 155 1.21 9.69 -0.56
N PRO A 156 0.24 10.58 -0.33
CA PRO A 156 0.07 11.17 1.00
C PRO A 156 -0.24 10.06 2.01
N HIS A 157 0.60 9.91 3.04
CA HIS A 157 0.48 8.81 3.99
C HIS A 157 0.09 9.33 5.38
N PRO A 158 -0.77 8.63 6.15
CA PRO A 158 -1.17 9.07 7.49
C PRO A 158 0.00 9.48 8.39
N ASP A 159 1.07 8.68 8.41
CA ASP A 159 2.29 8.94 9.20
C ASP A 159 3.18 10.09 8.68
N GLY A 160 2.90 10.58 7.46
CA GLY A 160 3.62 11.67 6.79
C GLY A 160 2.88 13.00 6.85
N ILE A 161 1.53 12.96 6.83
CA ILE A 161 0.67 14.15 6.84
C ILE A 161 1.04 15.09 7.99
N SER A 162 1.25 14.55 9.20
CA SER A 162 1.56 15.34 10.38
C SER A 162 2.88 16.12 10.29
N LYS A 163 3.75 15.81 9.32
CA LYS A 163 5.06 16.42 9.12
C LYS A 163 5.05 17.48 8.01
N LEU A 164 3.90 17.71 7.36
CA LEU A 164 3.77 18.74 6.35
C LEU A 164 3.91 20.14 6.98
N PRO A 165 4.55 21.11 6.31
CA PRO A 165 4.99 22.37 6.90
C PRO A 165 3.87 23.32 7.36
N ASP A 166 2.63 23.10 6.90
CA ASP A 166 1.47 23.94 7.21
C ASP A 166 0.51 23.29 8.25
N ILE A 167 0.92 22.18 8.86
CA ILE A 167 0.18 21.53 9.94
C ILE A 167 0.60 22.15 11.27
N ASP A 168 -0.36 22.73 11.99
CA ASP A 168 -0.15 23.19 13.35
C ASP A 168 -0.10 21.99 14.31
N GLU A 169 1.05 21.75 14.92
CA GLU A 169 1.25 20.71 15.93
C GLU A 169 0.33 20.88 17.15
N ASN A 170 -0.18 22.11 17.38
CA ASN A 170 -1.11 22.42 18.47
C ASN A 170 -2.59 22.22 18.09
N ASP A 171 -2.92 22.16 16.78
CA ASP A 171 -4.27 21.84 16.28
C ASP A 171 -4.23 20.80 15.14
N PRO A 172 -3.73 19.57 15.42
CA PRO A 172 -3.53 18.54 14.39
C PRO A 172 -4.83 17.94 13.85
N LEU A 173 -6.00 18.29 14.43
CA LEU A 173 -7.33 17.88 13.97
C LEU A 173 -8.01 18.99 13.13
N ASN A 174 -7.27 20.00 12.70
CA ASN A 174 -7.78 21.04 11.82
C ASN A 174 -7.98 20.51 10.40
N ALA A 175 -9.22 20.13 10.08
CA ALA A 175 -9.61 19.58 8.80
C ALA A 175 -9.21 20.45 7.60
N ASN A 176 -9.49 21.75 7.65
CA ASN A 176 -9.22 22.66 6.53
C ASN A 176 -7.72 22.87 6.31
N ALA A 177 -6.96 23.10 7.38
CA ALA A 177 -5.51 23.26 7.28
C ALA A 177 -4.86 21.98 6.76
N THR A 178 -5.26 20.82 7.30
CA THR A 178 -4.67 19.52 6.92
C THR A 178 -4.98 19.16 5.48
N LEU A 179 -6.22 19.28 5.05
CA LEU A 179 -6.60 19.02 3.65
C LEU A 179 -5.89 19.99 2.69
N THR A 180 -5.73 21.26 3.08
CA THR A 180 -5.00 22.26 2.29
C THR A 180 -3.53 21.90 2.15
N ALA A 181 -2.87 21.52 3.25
CA ALA A 181 -1.45 21.14 3.25
C ALA A 181 -1.19 19.90 2.37
N VAL A 182 -2.01 18.85 2.52
CA VAL A 182 -1.94 17.65 1.69
C VAL A 182 -2.13 18.01 0.21
N TRP A 183 -3.09 18.88 -0.10
CA TRP A 183 -3.32 19.33 -1.46
C TRP A 183 -2.19 20.16 -2.04
N GLN A 184 -1.62 21.08 -1.26
CA GLN A 184 -0.50 21.90 -1.69
C GLN A 184 0.73 21.04 -1.94
N TRP A 185 1.01 20.08 -1.06
CA TRP A 185 2.07 19.11 -1.25
C TRP A 185 1.89 18.33 -2.56
N ALA A 186 0.73 17.69 -2.76
CA ALA A 186 0.42 16.95 -3.98
C ALA A 186 0.54 17.80 -5.25
N ASN A 187 -0.09 18.98 -5.27
CA ASN A 187 -0.11 19.86 -6.44
C ASN A 187 1.26 20.46 -6.75
N SER A 188 2.16 20.57 -5.78
CA SER A 188 3.49 21.13 -6.01
C SER A 188 4.32 20.30 -7.00
N PHE A 189 4.10 18.99 -7.09
CA PHE A 189 4.74 18.13 -8.10
C PHE A 189 4.18 18.41 -9.51
N GLU A 190 2.87 18.63 -9.61
CA GLU A 190 2.20 18.94 -10.88
C GLU A 190 2.58 20.30 -11.43
N ASN A 191 2.69 21.30 -10.55
CA ASN A 191 3.08 22.66 -10.91
C ASN A 191 4.50 22.73 -11.51
N LEU A 192 5.33 21.71 -11.23
CA LEU A 192 6.66 21.53 -11.79
C LEU A 192 6.68 20.74 -13.10
N GLY A 193 5.50 20.36 -13.62
CA GLY A 193 5.36 19.64 -14.88
C GLY A 193 5.76 18.17 -14.83
N LEU A 194 5.89 17.58 -13.63
CA LEU A 194 6.23 16.17 -13.45
C LEU A 194 5.11 15.26 -13.95
N LYS A 195 5.47 14.06 -14.43
CA LYS A 195 4.50 13.10 -15.00
C LYS A 195 3.76 12.33 -13.92
N ILE A 196 2.71 12.93 -13.36
CA ILE A 196 1.85 12.27 -12.38
C ILE A 196 0.89 11.30 -13.08
N PHE A 197 1.09 10.01 -12.82
CA PHE A 197 0.26 8.91 -13.33
C PHE A 197 -1.01 8.73 -12.49
N GLY A 198 -0.89 8.91 -11.18
CA GLY A 198 -1.98 8.72 -10.24
C GLY A 198 -1.62 9.16 -8.83
N ALA A 199 -2.50 8.83 -7.90
CA ALA A 199 -2.26 8.93 -6.46
C ALA A 199 -2.49 7.57 -5.82
N ASP A 200 -1.66 7.22 -4.83
CA ASP A 200 -1.92 6.11 -3.92
C ASP A 200 -2.43 6.70 -2.60
N VAL A 201 -3.60 6.25 -2.16
CA VAL A 201 -4.29 6.79 -1.00
C VAL A 201 -4.68 5.64 -0.08
N PRO A 202 -3.90 5.35 0.98
CA PRO A 202 -4.23 4.29 1.93
C PRO A 202 -5.49 4.64 2.71
N GLN A 203 -6.56 3.86 2.51
CA GLN A 203 -7.86 4.09 3.12
C GLN A 203 -8.37 2.83 3.83
N THR A 204 -8.98 3.04 4.99
CA THR A 204 -9.52 2.00 5.87
C THR A 204 -11.04 1.94 5.84
N GLY A 205 -11.71 2.96 5.29
CA GLY A 205 -13.17 3.08 5.28
C GLY A 205 -13.77 3.69 6.55
N PHE A 206 -12.93 4.09 7.51
CA PHE A 206 -13.36 4.68 8.78
C PHE A 206 -13.63 6.18 8.71
N HIS A 207 -13.27 6.85 7.60
CA HIS A 207 -13.57 8.25 7.31
C HIS A 207 -15.04 8.62 7.56
N LYS A 208 -15.97 7.70 7.30
CA LYS A 208 -17.43 7.88 7.49
C LYS A 208 -17.81 8.13 8.95
N HIS A 209 -16.93 7.80 9.89
CA HIS A 209 -17.16 7.99 11.31
C HIS A 209 -16.61 9.31 11.84
N TYR A 210 -15.82 10.06 11.06
CA TYR A 210 -15.31 11.37 11.48
C TYR A 210 -16.27 12.50 11.10
N ASP A 211 -16.63 13.34 12.07
CA ASP A 211 -17.31 14.61 11.82
C ASP A 211 -16.30 15.76 11.92
N PRO A 212 -15.95 16.43 10.80
CA PRO A 212 -15.00 17.54 10.78
C PRO A 212 -15.52 18.82 11.43
N PHE A 213 -16.84 18.98 11.59
CA PHE A 213 -17.44 20.18 12.18
C PHE A 213 -17.42 20.11 13.70
N THR A 214 -17.78 18.97 14.27
CA THR A 214 -17.70 18.75 15.72
C THR A 214 -16.35 18.24 16.18
N ARG A 215 -15.48 17.82 15.24
CA ARG A 215 -14.18 17.17 15.49
C ARG A 215 -14.33 15.92 16.37
N THR A 216 -15.42 15.19 16.15
CA THR A 216 -15.75 13.97 16.91
C THR A 216 -15.77 12.75 16.00
N VAL A 217 -15.63 11.57 16.60
CA VAL A 217 -15.84 10.30 15.92
C VAL A 217 -17.18 9.74 16.41
N SER A 218 -18.10 9.43 15.49
CA SER A 218 -19.40 8.85 15.86
C SER A 218 -19.20 7.55 16.64
N HIS A 219 -19.91 7.43 17.76
CA HIS A 219 -19.91 6.28 18.66
C HIS A 219 -20.86 5.15 18.23
N ASP A 220 -21.55 5.28 17.09
CA ASP A 220 -22.55 4.28 16.66
C ASP A 220 -21.92 2.89 16.42
N HIS A 221 -20.58 2.79 16.35
CA HIS A 221 -19.81 1.54 16.31
C HIS A 221 -18.87 1.36 17.52
N PHE A 222 -18.87 2.31 18.46
CA PHE A 222 -18.01 2.37 19.66
C PHE A 222 -18.83 2.69 20.91
N PRO A 223 -19.81 1.84 21.29
CA PRO A 223 -20.79 2.18 22.31
C PRO A 223 -20.20 2.41 23.71
N ASP A 224 -18.96 1.99 23.99
CA ASP A 224 -18.43 1.97 25.36
C ASP A 224 -17.07 2.65 25.57
N GLU A 225 -16.41 3.24 24.56
CA GLU A 225 -15.05 3.79 24.73
C GLU A 225 -14.89 5.23 24.23
N ARG A 226 -14.34 6.08 25.09
CA ARG A 226 -13.73 7.34 24.67
C ARG A 226 -12.45 6.99 23.94
N LEU A 227 -12.48 7.02 22.61
CA LEU A 227 -11.27 6.90 21.79
C LEU A 227 -10.17 7.79 22.35
N ASN A 228 -8.95 7.27 22.46
CA ASN A 228 -7.82 8.09 22.83
C ASN A 228 -7.46 9.07 21.69
N PHE A 229 -6.53 9.99 21.95
CA PHE A 229 -6.16 11.00 20.96
C PHE A 229 -5.59 10.40 19.67
N GLN A 230 -4.78 9.35 19.75
CA GLN A 230 -4.15 8.72 18.59
C GLN A 230 -5.16 7.98 17.72
N GLU A 231 -6.15 7.34 18.33
CA GLU A 231 -7.27 6.71 17.61
C GLU A 231 -8.12 7.74 16.87
N ARG A 232 -8.47 8.86 17.51
CA ARG A 232 -9.19 9.95 16.84
C ARG A 232 -8.37 10.52 15.69
N LEU A 233 -7.05 10.65 15.88
CA LEU A 233 -6.14 11.16 14.86
C LEU A 233 -6.06 10.21 13.65
N ALA A 234 -6.03 8.89 13.86
CA ALA A 234 -6.04 7.90 12.78
C ALA A 234 -7.33 7.99 11.94
N VAL A 235 -8.49 8.09 12.61
CA VAL A 235 -9.79 8.25 11.93
C VAL A 235 -9.89 9.60 11.21
N PHE A 236 -9.33 10.67 11.79
CA PHE A 236 -9.21 11.97 11.13
C PHE A 236 -8.36 11.92 9.86
N TYR A 237 -7.19 11.28 9.89
CA TYR A 237 -6.35 11.16 8.71
C TYR A 237 -6.98 10.29 7.63
N ASP A 238 -7.71 9.22 7.99
CA ASP A 238 -8.53 8.47 7.02
C ASP A 238 -9.55 9.39 6.34
N TRP A 239 -10.19 10.28 7.10
CA TRP A 239 -11.11 11.28 6.56
C TRP A 239 -10.41 12.28 5.63
N VAL A 240 -9.24 12.81 6.00
CA VAL A 240 -8.46 13.73 5.15
C VAL A 240 -8.10 13.06 3.82
N LEU A 241 -7.61 11.82 3.87
CA LEU A 241 -7.25 11.05 2.69
C LEU A 241 -8.46 10.75 1.81
N HIS A 242 -9.61 10.48 2.40
CA HIS A 242 -10.87 10.34 1.66
C HIS A 242 -11.32 11.62 0.95
N GLN A 243 -11.26 12.77 1.63
CA GLN A 243 -11.57 14.04 0.98
C GLN A 243 -10.56 14.37 -0.13
N PHE A 244 -9.28 14.08 0.07
CA PHE A 244 -8.25 14.20 -0.95
C PHE A 244 -8.57 13.33 -2.17
N ALA A 245 -8.91 12.05 -1.99
CA ALA A 245 -9.26 11.13 -3.06
C ALA A 245 -10.46 11.64 -3.90
N ILE A 246 -11.55 12.09 -3.25
CA ILE A 246 -12.71 12.67 -3.92
C ILE A 246 -12.31 13.85 -4.78
N GLU A 247 -11.61 14.82 -4.20
CA GLU A 247 -11.20 16.03 -4.90
C GLU A 247 -10.19 15.72 -6.01
N TYR A 248 -9.32 14.71 -5.83
CA TYR A 248 -8.34 14.27 -6.82
C TYR A 248 -9.01 13.70 -8.05
N LYS A 249 -9.98 12.80 -7.87
CA LYS A 249 -10.77 12.27 -8.99
C LYS A 249 -11.62 13.35 -9.65
N ARG A 250 -12.14 14.32 -8.90
CA ARG A 250 -12.90 15.45 -9.47
C ARG A 250 -12.03 16.31 -10.38
N ARG A 251 -10.79 16.63 -9.98
CA ARG A 251 -9.85 17.43 -10.79
C ARG A 251 -9.16 16.63 -11.89
N HIS A 252 -8.93 15.35 -11.66
CA HIS A 252 -8.15 14.46 -12.52
C HIS A 252 -8.90 13.16 -12.83
N PRO A 253 -10.04 13.23 -13.54
CA PRO A 253 -10.94 12.08 -13.72
C PRO A 253 -10.30 10.88 -14.46
N ARG A 254 -9.21 11.12 -15.20
CA ARG A 254 -8.49 10.08 -15.96
C ARG A 254 -7.26 9.53 -15.27
N ARG A 255 -6.80 10.14 -14.17
CA ARG A 255 -5.66 9.61 -13.42
C ARG A 255 -6.14 8.50 -12.49
N LEU A 256 -5.26 7.54 -12.24
CA LEU A 256 -5.57 6.41 -11.39
C LEU A 256 -5.51 6.83 -9.92
N LEU A 257 -6.50 6.38 -9.16
CA LEU A 257 -6.47 6.32 -7.72
C LEU A 257 -6.18 4.88 -7.33
N ILE A 258 -5.06 4.67 -6.69
CA ILE A 258 -4.59 3.39 -6.17
C ILE A 258 -4.81 3.41 -4.67
N ALA A 259 -5.07 2.25 -4.07
CA ALA A 259 -5.10 2.12 -2.63
C ALA A 259 -4.57 0.74 -2.21
N PRO A 260 -3.73 0.64 -1.16
CA PRO A 260 -3.31 -0.64 -0.61
C PRO A 260 -4.45 -1.30 0.14
N ALA A 261 -4.62 -2.60 -0.09
CA ALA A 261 -5.40 -3.49 0.76
C ALA A 261 -4.43 -4.41 1.49
N SER A 262 -4.11 -4.06 2.74
CA SER A 262 -3.19 -4.82 3.61
C SER A 262 -3.68 -6.25 3.81
N THR A 263 -2.87 -7.17 4.31
CA THR A 263 -3.34 -8.52 4.65
C THR A 263 -2.92 -8.92 6.07
N TYR A 264 -3.87 -9.50 6.82
CA TYR A 264 -3.58 -10.19 8.06
C TYR A 264 -2.99 -11.58 7.78
N THR A 265 -2.11 -12.04 8.65
CA THR A 265 -1.63 -13.42 8.66
C THR A 265 -2.60 -14.27 9.49
N VAL A 266 -2.76 -15.55 9.16
CA VAL A 266 -3.54 -16.49 9.98
C VAL A 266 -2.56 -17.41 10.71
N GLY A 267 -2.64 -17.43 12.03
CA GLY A 267 -1.85 -18.31 12.89
C GLY A 267 -2.28 -19.77 12.78
N VAL A 268 -1.44 -20.70 13.24
CA VAL A 268 -1.72 -22.15 13.23
C VAL A 268 -2.99 -22.49 14.02
N ALA A 269 -3.28 -21.73 15.08
CA ALA A 269 -4.49 -21.89 15.90
C ALA A 269 -5.75 -21.23 15.28
N GLY A 270 -5.64 -20.59 14.12
CA GLY A 270 -6.73 -19.87 13.45
C GLY A 270 -6.83 -18.39 13.82
N ASP A 271 -5.98 -17.89 14.73
CA ASP A 271 -5.98 -16.49 15.13
C ASP A 271 -5.58 -15.57 13.98
N LEU A 272 -6.22 -14.40 13.89
CA LEU A 272 -5.82 -13.37 12.93
C LEU A 272 -4.69 -12.55 13.54
N LEU A 273 -3.59 -12.42 12.80
CA LEU A 273 -2.37 -11.75 13.23
C LEU A 273 -2.11 -10.56 12.32
N ARG A 274 -1.87 -9.40 12.92
CA ARG A 274 -1.36 -8.23 12.21
C ARG A 274 0.16 -8.26 12.28
N SER A 275 0.81 -8.25 11.12
CA SER A 275 2.21 -7.83 11.04
C SER A 275 2.24 -6.32 11.22
N ALA A 276 2.71 -5.85 12.36
CA ALA A 276 2.96 -4.44 12.53
C ALA A 276 4.07 -4.03 11.55
N PHE A 277 3.76 -3.12 10.62
CA PHE A 277 4.72 -2.54 9.69
C PHE A 277 5.98 -2.10 10.47
N HIS A 278 7.15 -2.49 9.97
CA HIS A 278 8.49 -2.11 10.46
C HIS A 278 8.92 -2.53 11.89
N THR A 279 8.02 -2.95 12.77
CA THR A 279 8.38 -3.34 14.16
C THR A 279 8.76 -4.81 14.29
N GLY A 280 8.42 -5.64 13.29
CA GLY A 280 8.74 -7.07 13.33
C GLY A 280 7.90 -7.87 14.33
N MET A 281 6.77 -7.32 14.79
CA MET A 281 5.87 -8.01 15.72
C MET A 281 4.57 -8.44 15.02
N LEU A 282 4.25 -9.72 15.11
CA LEU A 282 2.91 -10.23 14.86
C LEU A 282 2.08 -10.09 16.12
N THR A 283 1.05 -9.25 16.07
CA THR A 283 0.10 -9.06 17.17
C THR A 283 -1.20 -9.76 16.84
N ALA A 284 -1.76 -10.51 17.79
CA ALA A 284 -3.11 -11.00 17.65
C ALA A 284 -4.09 -9.83 17.50
N LEU A 285 -4.94 -9.93 16.48
CA LEU A 285 -6.00 -8.96 16.24
C LEU A 285 -7.12 -9.22 17.21
N ASP A 286 -7.20 -8.36 18.22
CA ASP A 286 -8.36 -8.21 19.08
C ASP A 286 -9.49 -7.52 18.29
N PRO A 287 -10.60 -8.20 17.97
CA PRO A 287 -11.71 -7.59 17.26
C PRO A 287 -12.42 -6.51 18.08
N ASP A 288 -12.14 -6.34 19.38
CA ASP A 288 -12.71 -5.27 20.19
C ASP A 288 -11.85 -4.00 20.19
N ASP A 289 -10.58 -4.06 19.75
CA ASP A 289 -9.72 -2.89 19.55
C ASP A 289 -10.04 -2.19 18.21
N LEU A 290 -10.34 -0.89 18.26
CA LEU A 290 -10.64 -0.06 17.08
C LEU A 290 -9.55 -0.17 16.00
N ARG A 291 -8.28 -0.06 16.37
CA ARG A 291 -7.16 -0.04 15.42
C ARG A 291 -7.04 -1.38 14.69
N HIS A 292 -7.43 -2.46 15.35
CA HIS A 292 -7.50 -3.79 14.76
C HIS A 292 -8.70 -3.92 13.81
N ARG A 293 -9.87 -3.37 14.16
CA ARG A 293 -11.01 -3.28 13.22
C ARG A 293 -10.67 -2.44 11.98
N MET A 294 -10.05 -1.28 12.16
CA MET A 294 -9.58 -0.43 11.06
C MET A 294 -8.63 -1.19 10.14
N PHE A 295 -7.67 -1.91 10.71
CA PHE A 295 -6.74 -2.73 9.94
C PHE A 295 -7.46 -3.87 9.19
N LEU A 296 -8.41 -4.55 9.84
CA LEU A 296 -9.20 -5.61 9.22
C LEU A 296 -10.05 -5.09 8.07
N ASP A 297 -10.71 -3.95 8.21
CA ASP A 297 -11.51 -3.37 7.12
C ASP A 297 -10.62 -2.89 5.97
N ALA A 298 -9.48 -2.27 6.27
CA ALA A 298 -8.45 -1.92 5.29
C ALA A 298 -7.87 -3.15 4.57
N SER A 299 -7.94 -4.33 5.20
CA SER A 299 -7.41 -5.57 4.62
C SER A 299 -8.31 -6.19 3.55
N LEU A 300 -9.53 -5.67 3.41
CA LEU A 300 -10.51 -6.18 2.46
C LEU A 300 -10.42 -5.35 1.18
N PRO A 301 -10.07 -5.95 0.02
CA PRO A 301 -10.00 -5.20 -1.24
C PRO A 301 -11.31 -4.47 -1.60
N GLN A 302 -12.46 -4.97 -1.17
CA GLN A 302 -13.75 -4.30 -1.38
C GLN A 302 -13.81 -2.91 -0.74
N THR A 303 -13.23 -2.74 0.45
CA THR A 303 -13.26 -1.46 1.19
C THR A 303 -12.56 -0.36 0.39
N VAL A 304 -11.41 -0.68 -0.22
CA VAL A 304 -10.65 0.30 -1.00
C VAL A 304 -11.40 0.73 -2.26
N PHE A 305 -12.10 -0.20 -2.92
CA PHE A 305 -12.95 0.13 -4.08
C PHE A 305 -14.20 0.93 -3.68
N GLU A 306 -14.81 0.63 -2.54
CA GLU A 306 -15.94 1.41 -2.00
C GLU A 306 -15.52 2.84 -1.64
N CYS A 307 -14.25 3.05 -1.32
CA CYS A 307 -13.66 4.38 -1.10
C CYS A 307 -13.28 5.10 -2.41
N GLY A 308 -13.51 4.48 -3.57
CA GLY A 308 -13.37 5.09 -4.90
C GLY A 308 -12.07 4.78 -5.64
N ALA A 309 -11.25 3.84 -5.15
CA ALA A 309 -10.03 3.43 -5.84
C ALA A 309 -10.33 2.80 -7.22
N ASP A 310 -9.50 3.10 -8.21
CA ASP A 310 -9.52 2.47 -9.54
C ASP A 310 -8.74 1.15 -9.54
N ALA A 311 -7.76 1.00 -8.64
CA ALA A 311 -6.93 -0.20 -8.50
C ALA A 311 -6.56 -0.44 -7.04
N ALA A 312 -6.35 -1.71 -6.69
CA ALA A 312 -5.90 -2.13 -5.37
C ALA A 312 -4.52 -2.80 -5.45
N ILE A 313 -3.57 -2.34 -4.64
CA ILE A 313 -2.34 -3.10 -4.36
C ILE A 313 -2.69 -4.07 -3.25
N SER A 314 -2.68 -5.37 -3.54
CA SER A 314 -3.19 -6.37 -2.59
C SER A 314 -2.37 -7.65 -2.61
N ASP A 315 -2.02 -8.11 -1.40
CA ASP A 315 -1.43 -9.45 -1.17
C ASP A 315 -2.44 -10.57 -1.45
N ARG A 316 -3.72 -10.24 -1.65
CA ARG A 316 -4.82 -11.15 -1.96
C ARG A 316 -5.46 -10.79 -3.30
N PRO A 317 -4.72 -10.86 -4.42
CA PRO A 317 -5.21 -10.41 -5.73
C PRO A 317 -6.44 -11.18 -6.21
N HIS A 318 -6.60 -12.44 -5.79
CA HIS A 318 -7.79 -13.24 -6.12
C HIS A 318 -9.08 -12.68 -5.51
N ASP A 319 -8.98 -12.11 -4.31
CA ASP A 319 -10.13 -11.53 -3.60
C ASP A 319 -10.54 -10.20 -4.23
N ALA A 320 -9.57 -9.39 -4.64
CA ALA A 320 -9.81 -8.18 -5.41
C ALA A 320 -10.54 -8.48 -6.72
N VAL A 321 -10.07 -9.49 -7.48
CA VAL A 321 -10.72 -9.93 -8.72
C VAL A 321 -12.12 -10.49 -8.46
N ALA A 322 -12.32 -11.26 -7.40
CA ALA A 322 -13.63 -11.81 -7.04
C ALA A 322 -14.65 -10.72 -6.72
N TYR A 323 -14.22 -9.67 -6.00
CA TYR A 323 -15.07 -8.51 -5.71
C TYR A 323 -15.44 -7.74 -7.00
N LEU A 324 -14.45 -7.39 -7.83
CA LEU A 324 -14.68 -6.62 -9.05
C LEU A 324 -15.54 -7.37 -10.08
N SER A 325 -15.42 -8.70 -10.15
CA SER A 325 -16.14 -9.52 -11.14
C SER A 325 -17.61 -9.74 -10.78
N ASN A 326 -17.93 -9.92 -9.49
CA ASN A 326 -19.24 -10.42 -9.08
C ASN A 326 -19.92 -9.60 -7.97
N GLY A 327 -19.30 -8.51 -7.50
CA GLY A 327 -19.81 -7.71 -6.39
C GLY A 327 -19.94 -8.50 -5.08
N ARG A 328 -19.30 -9.67 -4.98
CA ARG A 328 -19.37 -10.50 -3.77
C ARG A 328 -18.49 -9.87 -2.71
N ARG A 329 -19.13 -9.31 -1.68
CA ARG A 329 -18.46 -8.96 -0.44
C ARG A 329 -17.97 -10.24 0.22
N LEU A 330 -16.65 -10.36 0.38
CA LEU A 330 -16.08 -11.40 1.21
C LEU A 330 -16.42 -11.05 2.65
N LYS A 331 -16.93 -12.06 3.38
CA LYS A 331 -17.04 -11.97 4.83
C LYS A 331 -15.67 -12.30 5.41
N ALA A 332 -15.20 -11.50 6.37
CA ALA A 332 -14.18 -11.89 7.31
C ALA A 332 -14.50 -13.28 7.91
N PRO A 333 -13.49 -14.03 8.37
CA PRO A 333 -13.66 -15.41 8.86
C PRO A 333 -14.77 -15.56 9.91
N GLU A 334 -15.41 -16.75 9.97
CA GLU A 334 -16.46 -17.06 10.93
C GLU A 334 -16.02 -16.79 12.38
N GLY A 335 -16.83 -16.02 13.12
CA GLY A 335 -16.49 -15.48 14.44
C GLY A 335 -16.47 -13.94 14.48
N TYR A 336 -16.27 -13.31 13.32
CA TYR A 336 -16.39 -11.86 13.15
C TYR A 336 -17.82 -11.49 12.74
N ARG A 337 -18.55 -10.77 13.60
CA ARG A 337 -19.78 -10.08 13.20
C ARG A 337 -19.39 -8.72 12.66
N TYR A 338 -19.51 -8.53 11.34
CA TYR A 338 -19.59 -7.18 10.77
C TYR A 338 -20.64 -6.37 11.54
N PRO A 339 -20.49 -5.03 11.66
CA PRO A 339 -21.64 -4.21 11.98
C PRO A 339 -22.76 -4.59 10.99
N PRO A 340 -24.00 -4.80 11.45
CA PRO A 340 -25.09 -5.09 10.55
C PRO A 340 -25.14 -3.96 9.52
N ASN A 341 -25.03 -4.33 8.24
CA ASN A 341 -25.41 -3.45 7.14
C ASN A 341 -26.93 -3.27 7.24
N GLU A 342 -27.39 -2.37 8.11
CA GLU A 342 -28.68 -1.71 7.91
C GLU A 342 -28.49 -0.64 6.84
N VAL A 343 -28.27 -1.09 5.60
CA VAL A 343 -28.68 -0.29 4.45
C VAL A 343 -30.08 -0.78 4.14
N GLY A 344 -31.06 -0.07 4.69
CA GLY A 344 -32.44 -0.18 4.24
C GLY A 344 -32.51 0.03 2.73
N ASP A 345 -33.41 -0.71 2.10
CA ASP A 345 -33.80 -0.59 0.69
C ASP A 345 -33.96 0.88 0.28
N PHE A 346 -32.93 1.45 -0.34
CA PHE A 346 -33.10 2.55 -1.27
C PHE A 346 -32.98 1.96 -2.67
N GLY A 347 -34.16 1.68 -3.24
CA GLY A 347 -34.31 1.15 -4.57
C GLY A 347 -33.59 2.00 -5.62
N LEU A 348 -32.81 1.32 -6.45
CA LEU A 348 -32.43 1.82 -7.77
C LEU A 348 -32.86 0.81 -8.84
N PRO A 349 -33.35 1.28 -10.01
CA PRO A 349 -34.09 0.46 -10.96
C PRO A 349 -33.22 -0.57 -11.68
N GLN A 350 -33.90 -1.67 -12.00
CA GLN A 350 -33.45 -2.84 -12.75
C GLN A 350 -32.60 -2.52 -14.00
N PHE A 351 -31.42 -3.13 -14.07
CA PHE A 351 -30.89 -3.63 -15.35
C PHE A 351 -30.63 -5.13 -15.21
N ARG A 352 -31.67 -5.92 -15.49
CA ARG A 352 -31.52 -7.34 -15.87
C ARG A 352 -30.98 -7.37 -17.29
N ARG A 353 -29.84 -8.04 -17.50
CA ARG A 353 -29.64 -8.82 -18.72
C ARG A 353 -29.44 -10.28 -18.35
N GLU A 354 -30.45 -11.03 -18.74
CA GLU A 354 -30.52 -12.48 -18.71
C GLU A 354 -29.41 -13.07 -19.57
N ILE A 355 -28.62 -13.96 -18.98
CA ILE A 355 -28.09 -15.10 -19.73
C ILE A 355 -28.43 -16.32 -18.89
N GLY A 356 -29.52 -16.98 -19.29
CA GLY A 356 -29.89 -18.28 -18.75
C GLY A 356 -29.02 -19.38 -19.35
N ARG A 357 -28.63 -20.35 -18.52
CA ARG A 357 -29.12 -21.73 -18.62
C ARG A 357 -28.65 -22.53 -17.39
N LYS A 358 -29.64 -23.17 -16.77
CA LYS A 358 -29.50 -24.25 -15.80
C LYS A 358 -29.26 -25.57 -16.54
N ASP A 359 -28.91 -26.59 -15.74
CA ASP A 359 -28.69 -28.02 -16.03
C ASP A 359 -27.18 -28.32 -16.13
N GLN A 360 -26.51 -29.08 -15.27
CA GLN A 360 -26.92 -30.21 -14.42
C GLN A 360 -25.79 -30.53 -13.37
N PRO A 361 -25.82 -31.62 -12.56
CA PRO A 361 -25.45 -31.60 -11.13
C PRO A 361 -24.14 -32.34 -10.75
N HIS A 362 -23.75 -32.18 -9.47
CA HIS A 362 -22.88 -33.01 -8.60
C HIS A 362 -21.71 -33.82 -9.20
N GLY A 363 -20.52 -33.62 -8.65
CA GLY A 363 -19.41 -34.58 -8.73
C GLY A 363 -18.29 -34.27 -7.73
N CYS A 364 -18.11 -35.15 -6.75
CA CYS A 364 -16.99 -35.17 -5.80
C CYS A 364 -15.64 -35.39 -6.53
N TYR A 365 -14.56 -34.80 -5.96
CA TYR A 365 -13.11 -35.13 -5.96
C TYR A 365 -12.53 -36.11 -7.01
N PRO A 366 -11.25 -35.96 -7.48
CA PRO A 366 -10.08 -35.79 -6.61
C PRO A 366 -8.92 -34.90 -7.13
N GLU A 367 -7.95 -34.70 -6.23
CA GLU A 367 -6.59 -34.24 -6.48
C GLU A 367 -5.92 -34.90 -7.70
N PRO A 368 -4.88 -34.25 -8.25
CA PRO A 368 -3.72 -35.00 -8.71
C PRO A 368 -2.45 -34.61 -7.96
N ILE A 369 -1.80 -35.66 -7.49
CA ILE A 369 -0.41 -35.77 -7.04
C ILE A 369 0.56 -35.35 -8.16
N ALA A 370 1.71 -34.85 -7.71
CA ALA A 370 2.87 -34.33 -8.41
C ALA A 370 3.44 -35.13 -9.60
N VAL A 371 4.08 -34.39 -10.52
CA VAL A 371 5.49 -34.57 -10.91
C VAL A 371 6.16 -33.20 -10.95
#